data_AF-A0A2V8GWY8-F1
#
_entry.id   AF-A0A2V8GWY8-F1
#
_cell.length_a   1.000
_cell.length_b   1.000
_cell.length_c   1.000
_cell.angle_alpha   90.00
_cell.angle_beta   90.00
_cell.angle_gamma   90.00
#
_symmetry.space_group_name_H-M   'P 1'
#
loop_
_entity.id
_entity.type
_entity.pdbx_description
1 polymer ?
#
loop_
_entity_poly.entity_id
_entity_poly.type
_entity_poly.pdbx_seq_one_letter_code
_entity_poly.pdbx_strand_id
1 'polypeptide(L)' 'MARGIRRELWPTPEQAMVQRLEREFRRRPRYTAGTIEVPPYRIEYADAGSVWPQWEEIFLRDSLTFETSEPAPRILDCGA' A
#
# COMPACT_ATOMS: atom_id res chain seq x y z
N MET A 1 -25.94 12.67 -4.26
CA MET A 1 -25.17 11.96 -5.30
C MET A 1 -24.74 10.63 -4.74
N ALA A 2 -25.37 9.53 -5.15
CA ALA A 2 -25.05 8.20 -4.66
C ALA A 2 -23.72 7.75 -5.27
N ARG A 3 -22.67 7.58 -4.44
CA ARG A 3 -21.42 6.95 -4.86
C ARG A 3 -21.72 5.49 -5.15
N GLY A 4 -21.79 5.14 -6.43
CA GLY A 4 -21.94 3.78 -6.88
C GLY A 4 -20.75 2.97 -6.38
N ILE A 5 -20.98 2.11 -5.39
CA ILE A 5 -20.04 1.06 -5.01
C ILE A 5 -20.06 0.07 -6.17
N ARG A 6 -19.26 0.35 -7.21
CA ARG A 6 -18.83 -0.68 -8.13
C ARG A 6 -17.95 -1.60 -7.29
N ARG A 7 -18.55 -2.68 -6.79
CA ARG A 7 -17.79 -3.85 -6.35
C ARG A 7 -17.07 -4.35 -7.59
N GLU A 8 -15.83 -3.92 -7.77
CA GLU A 8 -14.94 -4.53 -8.73
C GLU A 8 -14.90 -6.01 -8.38
N LEU A 9 -15.44 -6.84 -9.28
CA LEU A 9 -15.55 -8.28 -9.07
C LEU A 9 -14.17 -8.92 -8.92
N TRP A 10 -13.13 -8.24 -9.38
CA TRP A 10 -11.73 -8.61 -9.23
C TRP A 10 -10.96 -7.48 -8.57
N PRO A 11 -10.48 -7.65 -7.32
CA PRO A 11 -9.68 -6.63 -6.68
C PRO A 11 -8.39 -6.44 -7.47
N THR A 12 -7.89 -5.20 -7.51
CA THR A 12 -6.54 -4.95 -8.03
C THR A 12 -5.51 -5.72 -7.18
N PRO A 13 -4.31 -6.01 -7.72
CA PRO A 13 -3.24 -6.63 -6.94
C PRO A 13 -2.95 -5.89 -5.63
N GLU A 14 -3.01 -4.56 -5.64
CA GLU A 14 -2.81 -3.70 -4.48
C GLU A 14 -3.93 -3.88 -3.45
N GLN A 15 -5.19 -3.94 -3.87
CA GLN A 15 -6.33 -4.21 -2.99
C GLN A 15 -6.25 -5.60 -2.36
N ALA A 16 -5.87 -6.62 -3.15
CA ALA A 16 -5.68 -7.97 -2.66
C ALA A 16 -4.54 -8.05 -1.63
N MET A 17 -3.49 -7.23 -1.81
CA MET A 17 -2.38 -7.15 -0.87
C MET A 17 -2.79 -6.54 0.47
N VAL A 18 -3.62 -5.49 0.50
CA VAL A 18 -4.18 -4.94 1.75
C VAL A 18 -4.88 -6.02 2.56
N GLN A 19 -5.77 -6.79 1.92
CA GLN A 19 -6.51 -7.88 2.58
C GLN A 19 -5.58 -9.00 3.06
N ARG A 20 -4.45 -9.22 2.39
CA ARG A 20 -3.44 -10.20 2.81
C ARG A 20 -2.68 -9.70 4.04
N LEU A 21 -2.17 -8.46 4.01
CA LEU A 21 -1.41 -7.88 5.11
C LEU A 21 -2.25 -7.74 6.38
N GLU A 22 -3.52 -7.34 6.26
CA GLU A 22 -4.48 -7.32 7.38
C GLU A 22 -4.61 -8.70 8.03
N ARG A 23 -4.76 -9.75 7.21
CA ARG A 23 -4.84 -11.13 7.70
C ARG A 23 -3.54 -11.59 8.34
N GLU A 24 -2.39 -11.22 7.78
CA GLU A 24 -1.08 -11.55 8.34
C GLU A 24 -0.88 -10.86 9.69
N PHE A 25 -1.20 -9.57 9.81
CA PHE A 25 -1.14 -8.82 11.07
C PHE A 25 -2.02 -9.43 12.16
N ARG A 26 -3.23 -9.88 11.82
CA ARG A 26 -4.13 -10.55 12.78
C ARG A 26 -3.66 -11.93 13.23
N ARG A 27 -2.83 -12.62 12.43
CA ARG A 27 -2.46 -14.03 12.65
C ARG A 27 -1.04 -14.21 13.16
N ARG A 28 -0.13 -13.29 12.86
CA ARG A 28 1.29 -13.41 13.20
C ARG A 28 1.65 -12.52 14.38
N PRO A 29 2.64 -12.92 15.20
CA PRO A 29 3.23 -12.04 16.19
C PRO A 29 3.77 -10.76 15.54
N ARG A 30 3.79 -9.67 16.31
CA ARG A 30 4.51 -8.44 15.91
C ARG A 30 5.97 -8.75 15.63
N TYR A 31 6.59 -7.93 14.78
CA TYR A 31 8.00 -8.07 14.37
C TYR A 31 8.31 -9.33 13.56
N THR A 32 7.30 -9.88 12.86
CA THR A 32 7.52 -10.96 11.90
C THR A 32 7.75 -10.37 10.51
N ALA A 33 9.01 -10.41 10.05
CA ALA A 33 9.39 -9.89 8.74
C ALA A 33 8.72 -10.66 7.58
N GLY A 34 8.63 -10.00 6.43
CA GLY A 34 8.07 -10.60 5.22
C GLY A 34 8.40 -9.81 3.96
N THR A 35 7.83 -10.27 2.86
CA THR A 35 8.04 -9.69 1.53
C THR A 35 6.71 -9.57 0.80
N ILE A 36 6.53 -8.44 0.14
CA ILE A 36 5.47 -8.19 -0.83
C ILE A 36 6.03 -8.38 -2.23
N GLU A 37 5.37 -9.19 -3.04
CA GLU A 37 5.65 -9.38 -4.46
C GLU A 37 4.38 -9.07 -5.24
N VAL A 38 4.27 -7.82 -5.69
CA VAL A 38 3.16 -7.32 -6.52
C VAL A 38 3.81 -6.51 -7.62
N PRO A 39 3.96 -7.05 -8.84
CA PRO A 39 4.65 -6.35 -9.92
C PRO A 39 4.10 -4.92 -10.13
N PRO A 40 4.97 -3.90 -10.26
CA PRO A 40 6.44 -3.95 -10.34
C PRO A 40 7.15 -3.96 -8.97
N TYR A 41 6.43 -3.96 -7.86
CA TYR A 41 6.95 -3.80 -6.51
C TYR A 41 7.48 -5.11 -5.92
N ARG A 42 8.69 -5.03 -5.37
CA ARG A 42 9.25 -5.99 -4.42
C ARG A 42 9.65 -5.23 -3.16
N ILE A 43 8.94 -5.45 -2.06
CA ILE A 43 9.15 -4.71 -0.81
C ILE A 43 9.41 -5.70 0.32
N GLU A 44 10.54 -5.53 1.01
CA GLU A 44 10.83 -6.22 2.27
C GLU A 44 10.32 -5.37 3.44
N TYR A 45 9.67 -5.99 4.42
CA TYR A 45 9.10 -5.28 5.56
C TYR A 45 9.42 -5.98 6.88
N ALA A 46 9.51 -5.20 7.97
CA ALA A 46 9.84 -5.69 9.30
C ALA A 46 8.66 -6.40 9.99
N ASP A 47 7.43 -5.92 9.79
CA ASP A 47 6.22 -6.60 10.22
C ASP A 47 4.97 -6.16 9.45
N ALA A 48 3.94 -7.02 9.41
CA ALA A 48 2.70 -6.72 8.71
C ALA A 48 1.96 -5.50 9.29
N GLY A 49 2.10 -5.21 10.57
CA GLY A 49 1.43 -4.09 11.24
C GLY A 49 2.00 -2.73 10.88
N SER A 50 3.29 -2.64 10.54
CA SER A 50 3.90 -1.40 10.03
C SER A 50 3.59 -1.17 8.55
N VAL A 51 3.66 -2.22 7.72
CA VAL A 51 3.49 -2.08 6.25
C VAL A 51 2.04 -2.01 5.80
N TRP A 52 1.11 -2.68 6.49
CA TRP A 52 -0.30 -2.71 6.08
C TRP A 52 -0.94 -1.32 5.93
N PRO A 53 -0.93 -0.44 6.95
CA PRO A 53 -1.55 0.88 6.83
C PRO A 53 -0.83 1.75 5.78
N GLN A 54 0.49 1.63 5.67
CA GLN A 54 1.29 2.39 4.69
C GLN A 54 0.97 1.97 3.25
N TRP A 55 0.82 0.67 3.00
CA TRP A 55 0.44 0.16 1.68
C TRP A 55 -0.94 0.67 1.25
N GLU A 56 -1.92 0.66 2.16
CA GLU A 56 -3.26 1.22 1.88
C GLU A 56 -3.19 2.72 1.56
N GLU A 57 -2.45 3.48 2.36
CA GLU A 57 -2.33 4.94 2.21
C GLU A 57 -1.61 5.31 0.89
N ILE A 58 -0.56 4.59 0.51
CA ILE A 58 0.20 4.87 -0.71
C ILE A 58 -0.57 4.45 -1.97
N PHE A 59 -1.12 3.23 -2.00
CA PHE A 59 -1.60 2.62 -3.26
C PHE A 59 -3.12 2.61 -3.44
N LEU A 60 -3.90 2.72 -2.37
CA LEU A 60 -5.37 2.74 -2.47
C LEU A 60 -5.95 4.12 -2.22
N ARG A 61 -5.21 4.97 -1.52
CA ARG A 61 -5.64 6.34 -1.17
C ARG A 61 -4.81 7.41 -1.88
N ASP A 62 -3.81 7.00 -2.65
CA ASP A 62 -3.00 7.88 -3.48
C ASP A 62 -2.36 9.04 -2.69
N SER A 63 -2.03 8.81 -1.41
CA SER A 63 -1.55 9.86 -0.48
C SER A 63 -0.24 10.52 -0.90
N LEU A 64 0.56 9.81 -1.71
CA LEU A 64 1.83 10.31 -2.25
C LEU A 64 1.71 10.80 -3.70
N THR A 65 0.49 10.87 -4.24
CA THR A 65 0.27 11.42 -5.58
C THR A 65 0.48 12.93 -5.55
N PHE A 66 1.37 13.40 -6.42
CA PHE A 66 1.58 14.83 -6.66
C PHE A 66 1.67 15.09 -8.16
N GLU A 67 1.25 16.28 -8.58
CA GLU A 67 1.38 16.74 -9.95
C GLU A 67 2.53 17.74 -10.05
N THR A 68 3.29 17.67 -11.12
CA THR A 68 4.38 18.61 -11.41
C THR A 68 4.59 18.72 -12.91
N SER A 69 4.88 19.92 -13.38
CA SER A 69 5.31 20.18 -14.75
C SER A 69 6.82 20.05 -14.94
N GLU A 70 7.57 19.85 -13.85
CA GLU A 70 9.02 19.68 -13.86
C GLU A 70 9.38 18.27 -14.38
N PRO A 71 10.17 18.12 -15.45
CA PRO A 71 10.55 16.80 -15.99
C PRO A 71 11.42 15.97 -15.03
N ALA A 72 12.10 16.61 -14.08
CA ALA A 72 12.92 15.94 -13.06
C ALA A 72 12.60 16.49 -11.66
N PRO A 73 11.42 16.16 -11.09
CA PRO A 73 11.01 16.70 -9.81
C PRO A 73 11.93 16.21 -8.70
N ARG A 74 12.35 17.14 -7.85
CA ARG A 74 13.16 16.83 -6.66
C ARG A 74 12.22 16.55 -5.50
N ILE A 75 12.22 15.31 -5.01
CA ILE A 75 11.47 14.91 -3.82
C ILE A 75 12.38 15.11 -2.60
N LEU A 76 11.88 15.83 -1.59
CA LEU A 76 12.51 15.94 -0.28
C LEU A 76 11.68 15.12 0.72
N ASP A 77 12.19 13.96 1.11
CA ASP A 77 11.61 13.16 2.17
C ASP A 77 12.30 13.52 3.49
N CYS A 78 11.54 14.09 4.43
CA CYS A 78 12.04 14.53 5.73
C CYS A 78 11.84 13.48 6.84
N GLY A 79 11.32 12.29 6.52
CA GLY A 79 10.88 11.31 7.51
C GLY A 79 9.62 11.80 8.23
N ALA A 80 8.50 11.12 7.99
CA ALA A 80 7.26 11.34 8.74
C ALA A 80 7.34 10.74 10.15
#